data_AF-A0A0G4EJ95-F1
#
_entry.id   AF-A0A0G4EJ95-F1
#
_cell.length_a   1.000
_cell.length_b   1.000
_cell.length_c   1.000
_cell.angle_alpha   90.00
_cell.angle_beta   90.00
_cell.angle_gamma   90.00
#
_symmetry.space_group_name_H-M   'P 1'
#
loop_
_entity.id
_entity.type
_entity.pdbx_description
1 polymer ?
#
loop_
_entity_poly.entity_id
_entity_poly.type
_entity_poly.pdbx_seq_one_letter_code
_entity_poly.pdbx_strand_id
1 'polypeptide(L)'
;MAVEHLALRVVFATNVVAGGSTGLTCLWAPKFAANQLFSGSMVPNLALSILGIFITSIAILSACGIYSPLPFASILLISVLVKVLFLVFFALPWLVRGRKGGMGGFPVPFTLLNVLGLVIMTPFIPWGYLFAL
;
A
#
# COMPACT_ATOMS: atom_id res chain seq x y z
N MET A 1 14.14 22.41 -4.64
CA MET A 1 13.67 22.48 -3.24
C MET A 1 12.15 22.64 -3.10
N ALA A 2 11.52 23.79 -3.35
CA ALA A 2 10.08 23.97 -3.06
C ALA A 2 9.14 22.99 -3.82
N VAL A 3 9.43 22.73 -5.10
CA VAL A 3 8.65 21.82 -5.96
C VAL A 3 8.81 20.36 -5.55
N GLU A 4 10.01 19.95 -5.12
CA GLU A 4 10.29 18.59 -4.64
C GLU A 4 9.55 18.30 -3.34
N HIS A 5 9.47 19.28 -2.44
CA HIS A 5 8.66 19.16 -1.23
C HIS A 5 7.17 19.06 -1.55
N LEU A 6 6.67 19.80 -2.55
CA LEU A 6 5.28 19.68 -2.97
C LEU A 6 4.96 18.29 -3.49
N ALA A 7 5.81 17.73 -4.36
CA ALA A 7 5.62 16.38 -4.90
C ALA A 7 5.60 15.31 -3.79
N LEU A 8 6.52 15.40 -2.83
CA LEU A 8 6.55 14.50 -1.67
C LEU A 8 5.25 14.58 -0.86
N ARG A 9 4.75 15.79 -0.60
CA ARG A 9 3.48 15.99 0.12
C ARG A 9 2.29 15.38 -0.61
N VAL A 10 2.26 15.47 -1.94
CA VAL A 10 1.23 14.82 -2.77
C VAL A 10 1.32 13.31 -2.66
N VAL A 11 2.53 12.74 -2.67
CA VAL A 11 2.74 11.30 -2.47
C VAL A 11 2.28 10.86 -1.08
N PHE A 12 2.61 11.60 -0.03
CA PHE A 12 2.11 11.35 1.32
C PHE A 12 0.58 11.44 1.40
N ALA A 13 -0.02 12.49 0.81
CA ALA A 13 -1.47 12.62 0.75
C ALA A 13 -2.13 11.44 0.02
N THR A 14 -1.51 10.95 -1.05
CA THR A 14 -1.99 9.76 -1.78
C THR A 14 -1.91 8.52 -0.90
N ASN A 15 -0.84 8.33 -0.11
CA ASN A 15 -0.77 7.24 0.87
C ASN A 15 -1.81 7.38 1.99
N VAL A 16 -2.11 8.60 2.45
CA VAL A 16 -3.18 8.83 3.43
C VAL A 16 -4.53 8.39 2.87
N VAL A 17 -4.86 8.81 1.65
CA VAL A 17 -6.16 8.49 1.04
C VAL A 17 -6.26 7.01 0.69
N ALA A 18 -5.30 6.47 -0.05
CA ALA A 18 -5.32 5.08 -0.50
C ALA A 18 -5.12 4.10 0.65
N GLY A 19 -4.13 4.36 1.52
CA GLY A 19 -3.85 3.54 2.69
C GLY A 19 -4.93 3.69 3.76
N GLY A 20 -5.40 4.91 4.02
CA GLY A 20 -6.50 5.14 4.96
C GLY A 20 -7.76 4.42 4.51
N SER A 21 -8.26 4.69 3.30
CA SER A 21 -9.48 4.02 2.81
C SER A 21 -9.35 2.49 2.83
N THR A 22 -8.24 1.93 2.35
CA THR A 22 -8.03 0.47 2.31
C THR A 22 -7.88 -0.13 3.72
N GLY A 23 -7.01 0.45 4.54
CA GLY A 23 -6.70 -0.05 5.88
C GLY A 23 -7.92 0.01 6.81
N LEU A 24 -8.64 1.13 6.81
CA LEU A 24 -9.87 1.31 7.59
C LEU A 24 -10.98 0.36 7.13
N THR A 25 -11.08 0.11 5.81
CA THR A 25 -12.05 -0.88 5.28
C THR A 25 -11.69 -2.30 5.72
N CYS A 26 -10.40 -2.67 5.74
CA CYS A 26 -9.96 -3.98 6.25
C CYS A 26 -10.20 -4.14 7.76
N LEU A 27 -10.12 -3.05 8.52
CA LEU A 27 -10.34 -3.04 9.97
C LEU A 27 -11.81 -3.13 10.34
N TRP A 28 -12.65 -2.26 9.79
CA TRP A 28 -14.04 -2.10 10.24
C TRP A 28 -15.07 -2.77 9.33
N ALA A 29 -14.70 -3.12 8.09
CA ALA A 29 -15.57 -3.81 7.15
C ALA A 29 -14.86 -4.97 6.44
N PRO A 30 -14.28 -5.95 7.18
CA PRO A 30 -13.44 -7.00 6.60
C PRO A 30 -14.15 -7.86 5.55
N LYS A 31 -15.47 -8.09 5.68
CA LYS A 31 -16.28 -8.79 4.66
C LYS A 31 -16.35 -7.99 3.35
N PHE A 32 -16.51 -6.67 3.44
CA PHE A 32 -16.51 -5.79 2.28
C PHE A 32 -15.12 -5.73 1.65
N ALA A 33 -14.07 -5.57 2.45
CA ALA A 33 -12.68 -5.60 1.97
C ALA A 33 -12.37 -6.90 1.21
N ALA A 34 -12.68 -8.06 1.80
CA ALA A 34 -12.49 -9.37 1.20
C ALA A 34 -13.13 -9.46 -0.20
N ASN A 35 -14.37 -9.00 -0.34
CA ASN A 35 -15.11 -9.10 -1.60
C ASN A 35 -14.72 -8.02 -2.62
N GLN A 36 -14.58 -6.77 -2.20
CA GLN A 36 -14.43 -5.63 -3.10
C GLN A 36 -12.98 -5.27 -3.38
N LEU A 37 -12.10 -5.31 -2.37
CA LEU A 37 -10.68 -4.99 -2.56
C LEU A 37 -9.90 -6.22 -3.02
N PHE A 38 -10.21 -7.37 -2.39
CA PHE A 38 -9.50 -8.62 -2.66
C PHE A 38 -10.26 -9.57 -3.59
N SER A 39 -11.40 -9.19 -4.16
CA SER A 39 -12.15 -10.01 -5.14
C SER A 39 -12.46 -11.44 -4.66
N GLY A 40 -12.73 -11.60 -3.36
CA GLY A 40 -12.98 -12.88 -2.70
C GLY A 40 -11.73 -13.75 -2.52
N SER A 41 -10.53 -13.23 -2.78
CA SER A 41 -9.27 -13.97 -2.67
C SER A 41 -8.78 -14.14 -1.22
N MET A 42 -9.34 -13.35 -0.30
CA MET A 42 -8.99 -13.37 1.12
C MET A 42 -10.24 -13.66 1.95
N VAL A 43 -10.09 -14.50 2.98
CA VAL A 43 -11.14 -14.75 3.97
C VAL A 43 -11.12 -13.61 5.00
N PRO A 44 -12.29 -13.08 5.43
CA PRO A 44 -12.36 -12.07 6.48
C PRO A 44 -11.96 -12.69 7.83
N ASN A 45 -10.66 -12.71 8.10
CA ASN A 45 -10.04 -13.28 9.29
C ASN A 45 -9.12 -12.26 9.98
N LEU A 46 -8.48 -12.69 11.07
CA LEU A 46 -7.54 -11.85 11.82
C LEU A 46 -6.37 -11.34 10.95
N ALA A 47 -5.89 -12.14 9.98
CA ALA A 47 -4.79 -11.73 9.11
C ALA A 47 -5.17 -10.51 8.25
N LEU A 48 -6.42 -10.46 7.76
CA LEU A 48 -6.93 -9.30 7.02
C LEU A 48 -7.01 -8.05 7.92
N SER A 49 -7.41 -8.21 9.18
CA SER A 49 -7.41 -7.11 10.15
C SER A 49 -5.98 -6.65 10.49
N ILE A 50 -5.02 -7.57 10.64
CA ILE A 50 -3.59 -7.22 10.86
C ILE A 50 -3.04 -6.42 9.67
N LEU A 51 -3.34 -6.85 8.44
CA LEU A 51 -3.01 -6.08 7.24
C LEU A 51 -3.65 -4.68 7.29
N GLY A 52 -4.91 -4.59 7.71
CA GLY A 52 -5.64 -3.34 7.90
C GLY A 52 -4.99 -2.41 8.92
N ILE A 53 -4.53 -2.93 10.06
CA ILE A 53 -3.78 -2.18 11.09
C ILE A 53 -2.53 -1.60 10.45
N PHE A 54 -1.73 -2.44 9.78
CA PHE A 54 -0.46 -2.04 9.22
C PHE A 54 -0.60 -0.96 8.13
N ILE A 55 -1.54 -1.13 7.21
CA ILE A 55 -1.82 -0.13 6.16
C ILE A 55 -2.34 1.17 6.78
N THR A 56 -3.19 1.08 7.81
CA THR A 56 -3.69 2.26 8.55
C THR A 56 -2.56 2.99 9.26
N SER A 57 -1.61 2.28 9.87
CA SER A 57 -0.43 2.89 10.50
C SER A 57 0.42 3.65 9.48
N ILE A 58 0.64 3.10 8.28
CA ILE A 58 1.32 3.82 7.19
C ILE A 58 0.56 5.09 6.82
N ALA A 59 -0.77 5.04 6.74
CA ALA A 59 -1.60 6.19 6.41
C ALA A 59 -1.49 7.29 7.49
N ILE A 60 -1.56 6.93 8.78
CA ILE A 60 -1.42 7.88 9.89
C ILE A 60 -0.04 8.54 9.86
N LEU A 61 1.03 7.76 9.73
CA LEU A 61 2.38 8.30 9.65
C LEU A 61 2.60 9.14 8.38
N SER A 62 1.94 8.77 7.28
CA SER A 62 1.94 9.56 6.05
C SER A 62 1.25 10.91 6.22
N ALA A 63 0.23 11.02 7.10
CA ALA A 63 -0.41 12.29 7.41
C ALA A 63 0.57 13.27 8.06
N CYS A 64 1.46 12.78 8.94
CA CYS A 64 2.56 13.59 9.49
C CYS A 64 3.55 14.04 8.39
N GLY A 65 3.81 13.17 7.42
CA GLY A 65 4.66 13.45 6.25
C GLY A 65 4.14 14.56 5.33
N ILE A 66 2.83 14.86 5.34
CA ILE A 66 2.26 16.00 4.59
C ILE A 66 2.82 17.35 5.09
N TYR A 67 3.08 17.46 6.40
CA TYR A 67 3.63 18.69 6.99
C TYR A 67 5.15 18.71 6.93
N SER A 68 5.79 17.57 7.24
CA SER A 68 7.25 17.41 7.29
C SER A 68 7.71 16.23 6.43
N PRO A 69 7.87 16.38 5.11
CA PRO A 69 8.05 15.23 4.21
C PRO A 69 9.39 14.50 4.38
N LEU A 70 10.49 15.21 4.65
CA LEU A 70 11.83 14.60 4.72
C LEU A 70 12.00 13.64 5.92
N PRO A 71 11.70 14.02 7.18
CA PRO A 71 11.82 13.11 8.32
C PRO A 71 10.98 11.83 8.18
N PHE A 72 9.84 11.91 7.49
CA PHE A 72 8.93 10.78 7.28
C PHE A 72 9.18 10.02 5.97
N ALA A 73 10.23 10.34 5.21
CA ALA A 73 10.51 9.69 3.93
C ALA A 73 10.70 8.16 4.04
N SER A 74 11.15 7.67 5.21
CA SER A 74 11.26 6.23 5.50
C SER A 74 9.91 5.51 5.42
N ILE A 75 8.80 6.20 5.71
CA ILE A 75 7.45 5.64 5.58
C ILE A 75 7.10 5.35 4.13
N LEU A 76 7.57 6.17 3.18
CA LEU A 76 7.40 5.90 1.75
C LEU A 76 8.15 4.64 1.33
N LEU A 77 9.38 4.45 1.85
CA LEU A 77 10.15 3.24 1.61
C LEU A 77 9.43 2.00 2.17
N ILE A 78 8.94 2.05 3.41
CA ILE A 78 8.15 0.97 4.00
C ILE A 78 6.91 0.68 3.16
N SER A 79 6.20 1.72 2.70
CA SER A 79 5.02 1.60 1.83
C SER A 79 5.35 0.91 0.49
N VAL A 80 6.51 1.20 -0.11
CA VAL A 80 6.99 0.53 -1.33
C VAL A 80 7.35 -0.92 -1.05
N LEU A 81 8.10 -1.20 0.02
CA LEU A 81 8.48 -2.57 0.38
C LEU A 81 7.24 -3.45 0.56
N VAL A 82 6.19 -2.93 1.21
CA VAL A 82 4.95 -3.69 1.43
C VAL A 82 4.21 -3.96 0.13
N LYS A 83 4.18 -2.99 -0.79
CA LYS A 83 3.65 -3.19 -2.16
C LYS A 83 4.43 -4.26 -2.91
N VAL A 84 5.77 -4.21 -2.86
CA VAL A 84 6.64 -5.21 -3.48
C VAL A 84 6.40 -6.59 -2.89
N LEU A 85 6.38 -6.71 -1.56
CA LEU A 85 6.11 -7.97 -0.87
C LEU A 85 4.76 -8.55 -1.27
N PHE A 86 3.71 -7.73 -1.31
CA PHE A 86 2.41 -8.16 -1.79
C PHE A 86 2.47 -8.66 -3.25
N LEU A 87 3.11 -7.91 -4.15
CA LEU A 87 3.20 -8.29 -5.55
C LEU A 87 4.00 -9.59 -5.75
N VAL A 88 5.11 -9.75 -5.03
CA VAL A 88 6.01 -10.90 -5.16
C VAL A 88 5.43 -12.16 -4.50
N PHE A 89 4.82 -12.04 -3.32
CA PHE A 89 4.35 -13.20 -2.55
C PHE A 89 2.87 -13.53 -2.75
N PHE A 90 2.08 -12.60 -3.27
CA PHE A 90 0.64 -12.81 -3.48
C PHE A 90 0.26 -12.71 -4.96
N ALA A 91 0.50 -11.56 -5.60
CA ALA A 91 0.02 -11.33 -6.97
C ALA A 91 0.74 -12.21 -8.01
N LEU A 92 2.06 -12.33 -7.92
CA LEU A 92 2.88 -13.09 -8.86
C LEU A 92 2.61 -14.60 -8.78
N PRO A 93 2.57 -15.25 -7.60
CA PRO A 93 2.20 -16.67 -7.51
C PRO A 93 0.79 -16.94 -8.02
N TRP A 94 -0.15 -16.00 -7.83
CA TRP A 94 -1.49 -16.09 -8.40
C TRP A 94 -1.44 -16.06 -9.93
N LEU A 95 -0.69 -15.14 -10.54
CA LEU A 95 -0.55 -15.03 -11.99
C LEU A 95 0.09 -16.28 -12.62
N VAL A 96 1.11 -16.85 -11.95
CA VAL A 96 1.82 -18.04 -12.45
C VAL A 96 0.97 -19.31 -12.31
N ARG A 97 0.26 -19.49 -11.19
CA ARG A 97 -0.51 -20.71 -10.92
C ARG A 97 -1.97 -20.63 -11.40
N GLY A 98 -2.44 -19.43 -11.72
CA GLY A 98 -3.83 -19.13 -12.07
C GLY A 98 -4.82 -19.64 -11.02
N ARG A 99 -6.08 -19.84 -11.45
CA ARG A 99 -7.15 -20.43 -10.62
C ARG A 99 -6.87 -21.89 -10.20
N LYS A 100 -5.90 -22.57 -10.83
CA LYS A 100 -5.59 -23.98 -10.52
C LYS A 100 -4.87 -24.17 -9.18
N GLY A 101 -4.35 -23.09 -8.59
CA GLY A 101 -3.67 -23.13 -7.29
C GLY A 101 -4.57 -23.11 -6.06
N GLY A 102 -5.91 -23.22 -6.21
CA GLY A 102 -6.86 -23.14 -5.08
C GLY A 102 -6.98 -21.75 -4.45
N MET A 103 -6.28 -20.74 -5.00
CA MET A 103 -6.47 -19.34 -4.63
C MET A 103 -7.73 -18.82 -5.31
N GLY A 104 -8.52 -17.99 -4.62
CA GLY A 104 -9.78 -17.44 -5.13
C GLY A 104 -9.63 -16.51 -6.36
N GLY A 105 -10.56 -15.56 -6.53
CA GLY A 105 -10.44 -14.55 -7.60
C GLY A 105 -9.11 -13.78 -7.53
N PHE A 106 -8.64 -13.24 -8.66
CA PHE A 106 -7.50 -12.31 -8.61
C PHE A 106 -7.95 -11.03 -7.93
N PRO A 107 -7.25 -10.51 -6.91
CA PRO A 107 -7.59 -9.24 -6.29
C PRO A 107 -7.22 -8.08 -7.23
N VAL A 108 -7.92 -7.94 -8.34
CA VAL A 108 -7.64 -6.93 -9.38
C VAL A 108 -7.58 -5.53 -8.77
N PRO A 109 -8.55 -5.09 -7.95
CA PRO A 109 -8.56 -3.71 -7.45
C PRO A 109 -7.36 -3.42 -6.54
N PHE A 110 -7.10 -4.30 -5.57
CA PHE A 110 -5.95 -4.13 -4.68
C PHE A 110 -4.63 -4.26 -5.42
N THR A 111 -4.49 -5.18 -6.39
CA THR A 111 -3.27 -5.30 -7.18
C THR A 111 -2.99 -4.06 -8.02
N LEU A 112 -4.02 -3.52 -8.70
CA LEU A 112 -3.89 -2.29 -9.47
C LEU A 112 -3.48 -1.10 -8.59
N LEU A 113 -4.09 -0.96 -7.41
CA LEU A 113 -3.70 0.09 -6.44
C LEU A 113 -2.24 -0.03 -6.03
N ASN A 114 -1.75 -1.25 -5.77
CA ASN A 114 -0.36 -1.48 -5.38
C ASN A 114 0.62 -1.22 -6.55
N VAL A 115 0.31 -1.68 -7.76
CA VAL A 115 1.14 -1.44 -8.96
C VAL A 115 1.20 0.04 -9.30
N LEU A 116 0.05 0.71 -9.40
CA LEU A 116 -0.01 2.14 -9.70
C LEU A 116 0.69 2.95 -8.62
N GLY A 117 0.45 2.64 -7.35
CA GLY A 117 1.15 3.27 -6.24
C GLY A 117 2.67 3.10 -6.34
N LEU A 118 3.16 1.92 -6.73
CA LEU A 118 4.59 1.67 -6.89
C LEU A 118 5.16 2.48 -8.06
N VAL A 119 4.53 2.43 -9.23
CA VAL A 119 5.00 3.15 -10.44
C VAL A 119 4.98 4.66 -10.23
N ILE A 120 3.93 5.18 -9.61
CA ILE A 120 3.76 6.63 -9.41
C ILE A 120 4.65 7.13 -8.27
N MET A 121 4.73 6.45 -7.13
CA MET A 121 5.41 6.99 -5.93
C MET A 121 6.93 6.82 -5.96
N THR A 122 7.43 5.72 -6.53
CA THR A 122 8.87 5.36 -6.48
C THR A 122 9.79 6.47 -7.05
N PRO A 123 9.46 7.14 -8.16
CA PRO A 123 10.30 8.23 -8.69
C PRO A 123 10.41 9.45 -7.78
N PHE A 124 9.44 9.67 -6.89
CA PHE A 124 9.40 10.83 -6.00
C PHE A 124 10.03 10.57 -4.63
N ILE A 125 10.41 9.34 -4.33
CA ILE A 125 11.09 9.01 -3.06
C ILE A 125 12.47 9.69 -3.06
N PRO A 126 12.87 10.36 -1.97
CA PRO A 126 14.15 11.06 -1.92
C PRO A 126 15.27 10.04 -1.63
N TRP A 127 15.61 9.21 -2.61
CA TRP A 127 16.57 8.12 -2.49
C TRP A 127 17.91 8.58 -1.91
N GLY A 128 18.44 9.72 -2.38
CA GLY A 128 19.67 10.29 -1.85
C GLY A 128 19.59 10.61 -0.36
N TYR A 129 18.48 11.15 0.12
CA TYR A 129 18.30 11.43 1.56
C TYR A 129 18.22 10.16 2.40
N LEU A 130 17.58 9.10 1.88
CA LEU A 130 17.42 7.83 2.60
C LEU A 130 18.69 6.99 2.67
N PHE A 131 19.58 7.10 1.68
CA PHE A 131 20.78 6.27 1.53
C PHE A 131 22.09 7.06 1.63
N ALA A 132 22.05 8.32 2.09
CA ALA A 132 23.24 9.14 2.33
C ALA A 132 24.01 8.79 3.63
N LEU A 133 23.78 7.60 4.19
CA LEU A 133 24.52 7.07 5.34
C LEU A 133 25.86 6.47 4.91
#